data_AF-A0A1B1HUZ0-F1
#
_entry.id   AF-A0A1B1HUZ0-F1
#
_cell.length_a   1.000
_cell.length_b   1.000
_cell.length_c   1.000
_cell.angle_alpha   90.00
_cell.angle_beta   90.00
_cell.angle_gamma   90.00
#
_symmetry.space_group_name_H-M   'P 1'
#
loop_
_entity.id
_entity.type
_entity.pdbx_description
1 polymer ?
#
loop_
_entity_poly.entity_id
_entity_poly.type
_entity_poly.pdbx_seq_one_letter_code
_entity_poly.pdbx_strand_id
1 'polypeptide(L)'
;TDIVILVVAADDGVMPQTIEAIQHAKAAKVPVVVAVNKCDKPEADPDRVKNELTQYGIIPEEWGGENMFVNVSAKAGTGIDDLLNAILLQAEVLELTAIREGMASGVVIESFLDKGRGPVATVLVREG
;
A
#
# COMPACT_ATOMS: atom_id res chain seq x y z
N THR A 1 2.80 4.08 -8.76
CA THR A 1 3.26 4.03 -7.36
C THR A 1 4.27 2.92 -7.29
N ASP A 2 5.29 3.08 -6.45
CA ASP A 2 6.41 2.13 -6.41
C ASP A 2 6.21 1.03 -5.37
N ILE A 3 5.32 1.27 -4.38
CA ILE A 3 4.86 0.29 -3.38
C ILE A 3 3.35 0.49 -3.20
N VAL A 4 2.60 -0.60 -3.03
CA VAL A 4 1.17 -0.57 -2.66
C VAL A 4 1.01 -1.07 -1.23
N ILE A 5 0.28 -0.31 -0.41
CA ILE A 5 -0.11 -0.73 0.94
C ILE A 5 -1.54 -1.27 0.87
N LEU A 6 -1.70 -2.56 1.08
CA LEU A 6 -3.00 -3.22 1.11
C LEU A 6 -3.52 -3.27 2.55
N VAL A 7 -4.53 -2.46 2.86
CA VAL A 7 -5.14 -2.43 4.19
C VAL A 7 -6.33 -3.38 4.22
N VAL A 8 -6.30 -4.37 5.11
CA VAL A 8 -7.37 -5.36 5.29
C VAL A 8 -7.75 -5.41 6.76
N ALA A 9 -9.04 -5.35 7.07
CA ALA A 9 -9.47 -5.37 8.46
C ALA A 9 -9.51 -6.81 9.00
N ALA A 10 -9.00 -7.02 10.22
CA ALA A 10 -8.93 -8.32 10.88
C ALA A 10 -10.32 -8.91 11.21
N ASP A 11 -11.33 -8.05 11.40
CA ASP A 11 -12.71 -8.43 11.69
C ASP A 11 -13.52 -8.76 10.42
N ASP A 12 -13.31 -7.99 9.34
CA ASP A 12 -14.08 -8.12 8.09
C ASP A 12 -13.46 -9.14 7.12
N GLY A 13 -12.13 -9.29 7.08
CA GLY A 13 -11.46 -10.19 6.14
C GLY A 13 -11.33 -9.64 4.72
N VAL A 14 -11.14 -10.53 3.75
CA VAL A 14 -10.98 -10.16 2.33
C VAL A 14 -12.33 -9.87 1.69
N MET A 15 -12.51 -8.64 1.21
CA MET A 15 -13.74 -8.17 0.54
C MET A 15 -13.53 -8.00 -0.97
N PRO A 16 -14.59 -7.86 -1.79
CA PRO A 16 -14.45 -7.66 -3.24
C PRO A 16 -13.51 -6.52 -3.63
N GLN A 17 -13.54 -5.40 -2.90
CA GLN A 17 -12.65 -4.26 -3.13
C GLN A 17 -11.18 -4.60 -2.85
N THR A 18 -10.92 -5.46 -1.88
CA THR A 18 -9.56 -5.97 -1.59
C THR A 18 -9.06 -6.82 -2.76
N ILE A 19 -9.92 -7.65 -3.34
CA ILE A 19 -9.58 -8.49 -4.50
C ILE A 19 -9.25 -7.62 -5.72
N GLU A 20 -10.05 -6.59 -5.99
CA GLU A 20 -9.78 -5.61 -7.05
C GLU A 20 -8.42 -4.92 -6.83
N ALA A 21 -8.14 -4.48 -5.60
CA ALA A 21 -6.87 -3.85 -5.26
C ALA A 21 -5.67 -4.79 -5.49
N ILE A 22 -5.80 -6.08 -5.14
CA ILE A 22 -4.79 -7.11 -5.42
C ILE A 22 -4.56 -7.25 -6.93
N GLN A 23 -5.63 -7.29 -7.73
CA GLN A 23 -5.51 -7.39 -9.19
C GLN A 23 -4.80 -6.17 -9.80
N HIS A 24 -5.12 -4.95 -9.34
CA HIS A 24 -4.44 -3.74 -9.78
C HIS A 24 -2.95 -3.75 -9.44
N ALA A 25 -2.58 -4.15 -8.22
CA ALA A 25 -1.19 -4.24 -7.80
C ALA A 25 -0.41 -5.27 -8.63
N LYS A 26 -0.99 -6.45 -8.85
CA LYS A 26 -0.39 -7.51 -9.68
C LYS A 26 -0.22 -7.10 -11.14
N ALA A 27 -1.24 -6.47 -11.73
CA ALA A 27 -1.18 -5.98 -13.11
C ALA A 27 -0.10 -4.90 -13.28
N ALA A 28 0.07 -4.05 -12.26
CA ALA A 28 1.11 -3.03 -12.25
C ALA A 28 2.52 -3.56 -11.90
N LYS A 29 2.64 -4.84 -11.46
CA LYS A 29 3.87 -5.46 -10.98
C LYS A 29 4.56 -4.67 -9.86
N VAL A 30 3.75 -4.13 -8.96
CA VAL A 30 4.21 -3.31 -7.83
C VAL A 30 4.20 -4.18 -6.57
N PRO A 31 5.28 -4.17 -5.75
CA PRO A 31 5.29 -4.91 -4.50
C PRO A 31 4.19 -4.45 -3.54
N VAL A 32 3.68 -5.40 -2.77
CA VAL A 32 2.58 -5.19 -1.83
C VAL A 32 3.04 -5.45 -0.41
N VAL A 33 2.83 -4.44 0.45
CA VAL A 33 2.93 -4.55 1.91
C VAL A 33 1.51 -4.60 2.48
N VAL A 34 1.20 -5.59 3.30
CA VAL A 34 -0.14 -5.80 3.86
C VAL A 34 -0.19 -5.24 5.28
N ALA A 35 -1.14 -4.35 5.53
CA ALA A 35 -1.47 -3.85 6.86
C ALA A 35 -2.79 -4.47 7.33
N VAL A 36 -2.71 -5.42 8.26
CA VAL A 36 -3.89 -6.04 8.87
C VAL A 36 -4.38 -5.13 10.00
N ASN A 37 -5.47 -4.41 9.77
CA ASN A 37 -5.96 -3.34 10.64
C ASN A 37 -7.03 -3.82 11.63
N LYS A 38 -7.32 -2.99 12.64
CA LYS A 38 -8.29 -3.22 13.72
C LYS A 38 -7.93 -4.41 14.64
N CYS A 39 -6.63 -4.68 14.83
CA CYS A 39 -6.16 -5.72 15.74
C CYS A 39 -6.44 -5.43 17.23
N ASP A 40 -6.97 -4.25 17.58
CA ASP A 40 -7.41 -3.91 18.93
C ASP A 40 -8.77 -4.55 19.32
N LYS A 41 -9.50 -5.08 18.34
CA LYS A 41 -10.82 -5.66 18.56
C LYS A 41 -10.74 -7.10 19.06
N PRO A 42 -11.64 -7.52 19.97
CA PRO A 42 -11.69 -8.92 20.42
C PRO A 42 -12.10 -9.89 19.31
N GLU A 43 -12.86 -9.43 18.32
CA GLU A 43 -13.23 -10.21 17.13
C GLU A 43 -12.16 -10.22 16.02
N ALA A 44 -11.01 -9.58 16.23
CA ALA A 44 -9.94 -9.53 15.24
C ALA A 44 -9.29 -10.92 15.05
N ASP A 45 -9.23 -11.38 13.80
CA ASP A 45 -8.54 -12.62 13.44
C ASP A 45 -7.55 -12.38 12.29
N PRO A 46 -6.31 -11.92 12.61
CA PRO A 46 -5.28 -11.67 11.60
C PRO A 46 -4.82 -12.92 10.84
N ASP A 47 -4.85 -14.08 11.50
CA ASP A 47 -4.42 -15.34 10.90
C ASP A 47 -5.41 -15.81 9.84
N ARG A 48 -6.73 -15.61 10.07
CA ARG A 48 -7.75 -15.79 9.03
C ARG A 48 -7.47 -14.90 7.82
N VAL A 49 -7.15 -13.62 8.03
CA VAL A 49 -6.85 -12.68 6.93
C VAL A 49 -5.64 -13.13 6.11
N LYS A 50 -4.56 -13.55 6.77
CA LYS A 50 -3.37 -14.11 6.09
C LYS A 50 -3.76 -15.30 5.21
N ASN A 51 -4.49 -16.27 5.78
CA ASN A 51 -4.93 -17.46 5.06
C ASN A 51 -5.80 -17.11 3.84
N GLU A 52 -6.77 -16.20 3.98
CA GLU A 52 -7.62 -15.76 2.87
C GLU A 52 -6.80 -15.09 1.76
N LEU A 53 -5.86 -14.20 2.11
CA LEU A 53 -5.02 -13.50 1.14
C LEU A 53 -4.10 -14.44 0.34
N THR A 54 -3.65 -15.55 0.93
CA THR A 54 -2.87 -16.55 0.18
C THR A 54 -3.63 -17.18 -0.98
N GLN A 55 -4.96 -17.30 -0.89
CA GLN A 55 -5.78 -17.84 -1.98
C GLN A 55 -5.76 -16.93 -3.21
N TYR A 56 -5.50 -15.63 -2.99
CA TYR A 56 -5.34 -14.63 -4.04
C TYR A 56 -3.87 -14.43 -4.43
N GLY A 57 -2.97 -15.27 -3.92
CA GLY A 57 -1.53 -15.24 -4.19
C GLY A 57 -0.82 -14.02 -3.62
N ILE A 58 -1.25 -13.56 -2.44
CA ILE A 58 -0.49 -12.66 -1.57
C ILE A 58 0.02 -13.54 -0.42
N ILE A 59 1.30 -13.91 -0.46
CA ILE A 59 1.87 -14.94 0.41
C ILE A 59 2.81 -14.26 1.41
N PRO A 60 2.62 -14.47 2.74
CA PRO A 60 3.51 -13.93 3.76
C PRO A 60 4.95 -14.43 3.62
N GLU A 61 5.92 -13.57 3.94
CA GLU A 61 7.35 -13.94 4.00
C GLU A 61 7.61 -15.13 4.96
N GLU A 62 6.89 -15.18 6.08
CA GLU A 62 6.98 -16.28 7.05
C GLU A 62 6.63 -17.65 6.45
N TRP A 63 5.89 -17.69 5.33
CA TRP A 63 5.52 -18.91 4.59
C TRP A 63 6.31 -19.07 3.29
N GLY A 64 7.43 -18.34 3.15
CA GLY A 64 8.28 -18.36 1.96
C GLY A 64 7.74 -17.53 0.79
N GLY A 65 6.81 -16.61 1.05
CA GLY A 65 6.37 -15.61 0.09
C GLY A 65 7.26 -14.37 0.06
N GLU A 66 6.77 -13.32 -0.61
CA GLU A 66 7.48 -12.04 -0.79
C GLU A 66 6.74 -10.85 -0.15
N ASN A 67 5.55 -11.08 0.41
CA ASN A 67 4.73 -9.99 0.95
C ASN A 67 4.94 -9.84 2.45
N MET A 68 5.30 -8.63 2.88
CA MET A 68 5.39 -8.28 4.29
C MET A 68 4.00 -8.08 4.87
N PHE A 69 3.73 -8.67 6.03
CA PHE A 69 2.46 -8.51 6.76
C PHE A 69 2.72 -7.83 8.10
N VAL A 70 2.00 -6.74 8.37
CA VAL A 70 2.10 -6.00 9.62
C VAL A 70 0.72 -5.87 10.25
N ASN A 71 0.60 -6.31 11.50
CA ASN A 71 -0.61 -6.17 12.29
C ASN A 71 -0.64 -4.78 12.93
N VAL A 72 -1.72 -4.03 12.69
CA VAL A 72 -1.86 -2.64 13.14
C VAL A 72 -3.21 -2.38 13.80
N SER A 73 -3.23 -1.41 14.71
CA SER A 73 -4.46 -0.71 15.09
C SER A 73 -4.30 0.76 14.73
N ALA A 74 -4.98 1.19 13.66
CA ALA A 74 -5.00 2.61 13.31
C ALA A 74 -5.65 3.49 14.39
N LYS A 75 -6.47 2.90 15.28
CA LYS A 75 -7.12 3.62 16.38
C LYS A 75 -6.20 3.77 17.59
N ALA A 76 -5.50 2.70 17.98
CA ALA A 76 -4.58 2.72 19.11
C ALA A 76 -3.17 3.21 18.73
N GLY A 77 -2.86 3.27 17.44
CA GLY A 77 -1.52 3.59 16.91
C GLY A 77 -0.52 2.44 17.02
N THR A 78 -0.94 1.24 17.43
CA THR A 78 -0.05 0.09 17.57
C THR A 78 0.34 -0.48 16.21
N GLY A 79 1.59 -0.90 16.06
CA GLY A 79 2.13 -1.49 14.83
C GLY A 79 2.39 -0.51 13.69
N ILE A 80 2.12 0.80 13.88
CA ILE A 80 2.37 1.82 12.84
C ILE A 80 3.86 1.99 12.59
N ASP A 81 4.69 1.99 13.64
CA ASP A 81 6.16 2.06 13.49
C ASP A 81 6.69 0.83 12.73
N ASP A 82 6.15 -0.35 13.01
CA ASP A 82 6.51 -1.58 12.29
C ASP A 82 6.10 -1.51 10.82
N LEU A 83 4.93 -0.92 10.52
CA LEU A 83 4.46 -0.72 9.14
C LEU A 83 5.36 0.26 8.40
N LEU A 84 5.77 1.35 9.05
CA LEU A 84 6.70 2.32 8.47
C LEU A 84 8.06 1.67 8.19
N ASN A 85 8.58 0.87 9.14
CA ASN A 85 9.83 0.13 8.95
C ASN A 85 9.74 -0.86 7.78
N ALA A 86 8.62 -1.58 7.64
CA ALA A 86 8.40 -2.50 6.52
C ALA A 86 8.38 -1.75 5.17
N ILE A 87 7.72 -0.59 5.10
CA ILE A 87 7.70 0.24 3.89
C ILE A 87 9.10 0.74 3.54
N LEU A 88 9.87 1.20 4.54
CA LEU A 88 11.24 1.67 4.34
C LEU A 88 12.15 0.55 3.84
N LEU A 89 12.06 -0.64 4.45
CA LEU A 89 12.82 -1.81 4.01
C LEU A 89 12.47 -2.19 2.57
N GLN A 90 11.17 -2.22 2.23
CA GLN A 90 10.72 -2.52 0.88
C GLN A 90 11.23 -1.50 -0.15
N ALA A 91 11.28 -0.22 0.22
CA ALA A 91 11.82 0.84 -0.63
C ALA A 91 13.33 0.72 -0.84
N GLU A 92 14.08 0.30 0.19
CA GLU A 92 15.52 0.05 0.10
C GLU A 92 15.81 -1.11 -0.86
N VAL A 93 15.05 -2.20 -0.78
CA VAL A 93 15.16 -3.36 -1.70
C VAL A 93 14.90 -2.97 -3.15
N LEU A 94 14.03 -1.99 -3.41
CA LEU A 94 13.73 -1.52 -4.76
C LEU A 94 14.80 -0.59 -5.35
N GLU A 95 15.77 -0.13 -4.55
CA GLU A 95 16.82 0.80 -4.97
C GLU A 95 16.28 2.01 -5.75
N LEU A 96 15.21 2.64 -5.23
CA LEU A 96 14.52 3.73 -5.92
C LEU A 96 15.47 4.90 -6.23
N THR A 97 15.49 5.33 -7.49
CA THR A 97 16.30 6.46 -7.97
C THR A 97 15.44 7.50 -8.66
N ALA A 98 15.93 8.74 -8.72
CA ALA A 98 15.28 9.84 -9.43
C ALA A 98 16.32 10.81 -9.99
N ILE A 99 16.03 11.37 -11.18
CA ILE A 99 16.86 12.40 -11.81
C ILE A 99 16.49 13.76 -11.21
N ARG A 100 17.46 14.40 -10.53
CA ARG A 100 17.26 15.65 -9.77
C ARG A 100 17.39 16.94 -10.58
N GLU A 101 18.03 16.88 -11.73
CA GLU A 101 18.24 18.03 -12.60
C GLU A 101 17.93 17.62 -14.04
N GLY A 102 16.99 18.31 -14.68
CA GLY A 102 16.68 18.07 -16.09
C GLY A 102 15.32 18.61 -16.52
N MET A 103 14.79 18.03 -17.59
CA MET A 103 13.42 18.34 -18.01
C MET A 103 12.43 17.65 -17.08
N ALA A 104 11.49 18.43 -16.55
CA ALA A 104 10.48 17.90 -15.65
C ALA A 104 9.49 16.97 -16.38
N SER A 105 9.19 15.84 -15.78
CA SER A 105 8.19 14.86 -16.21
C SER A 105 7.36 14.42 -15.01
N GLY A 106 6.08 14.14 -15.23
CA GLY A 106 5.16 13.79 -14.15
C GLY A 106 3.82 13.28 -14.64
N VAL A 107 2.97 12.90 -13.69
CA VAL A 107 1.61 12.39 -13.95
C VAL A 107 0.59 13.24 -13.22
N VAL A 108 -0.48 13.63 -13.91
CA VAL A 108 -1.61 14.34 -13.30
C VAL A 108 -2.42 13.37 -12.46
N ILE A 109 -2.61 13.69 -11.18
CA ILE A 109 -3.45 12.93 -10.25
C ILE A 109 -4.91 13.40 -10.39
N GLU A 110 -5.12 14.70 -10.37
CA GLU A 110 -6.44 15.34 -10.45
C GLU A 110 -6.34 16.72 -11.10
N SER A 111 -7.45 17.19 -11.67
CA SER A 111 -7.56 18.55 -12.21
C SER A 111 -8.94 19.13 -11.93
N PHE A 112 -8.99 20.41 -11.62
CA PHE A 112 -10.24 21.11 -11.29
C PHE A 112 -10.13 22.61 -11.60
N LEU A 113 -11.28 23.31 -11.56
CA LEU A 113 -11.36 24.74 -11.82
C LEU A 113 -11.48 25.50 -10.49
N ASP A 114 -10.49 26.33 -10.17
CA ASP A 114 -10.54 27.22 -9.01
C ASP A 114 -10.99 28.63 -9.43
N LYS A 115 -11.93 29.21 -8.67
CA LYS A 115 -12.55 30.50 -9.03
C LYS A 115 -11.57 31.69 -9.02
N GLY A 116 -10.43 31.60 -8.34
CA GLY A 116 -9.41 32.66 -8.30
C GLY A 116 -8.15 32.34 -9.13
N ARG A 117 -7.82 31.06 -9.29
CA ARG A 117 -6.58 30.61 -9.93
C ARG A 117 -6.78 30.07 -11.34
N GLY A 118 -8.02 29.90 -11.79
CA GLY A 118 -8.34 29.29 -13.08
C GLY A 118 -8.14 27.76 -13.04
N PRO A 119 -7.86 27.13 -14.19
CA PRO A 119 -7.62 25.69 -14.26
C PRO A 119 -6.37 25.29 -13.47
N VAL A 120 -6.51 24.34 -12.55
CA VAL A 120 -5.42 23.83 -11.70
C VAL A 120 -5.36 22.30 -11.76
N ALA A 121 -4.16 21.75 -11.56
CA ALA A 121 -3.94 20.32 -11.52
C ALA A 121 -2.93 19.95 -10.43
N THR A 122 -3.14 18.80 -9.79
CA THR A 122 -2.21 18.17 -8.84
C THR A 122 -1.36 17.18 -9.63
N VAL A 123 -0.03 17.37 -9.61
CA VAL A 123 0.91 16.57 -10.41
C VAL A 123 1.91 15.85 -9.51
N LEU A 124 2.11 14.57 -9.75
CA LEU A 124 3.20 13.79 -9.19
C LEU A 124 4.42 13.91 -10.11
N VAL A 125 5.45 14.63 -9.68
CA VAL A 125 6.71 14.78 -10.42
C VAL A 125 7.52 13.48 -10.30
N ARG A 126 8.02 12.97 -11.43
CA ARG A 126 8.84 11.75 -11.50
C ARG A 126 10.32 12.06 -11.73
N GLU A 127 10.60 13.02 -12.60
CA GLU A 127 11.94 13.46 -13.00
C GLU A 127 11.92 14.97 -13.18
N GLY A 128 13.05 15.64 -13.00
CA GLY A 128 13.18 17.08 -13.19
C GLY A 128 14.00 17.76 -12.12
#